data_AF-A0A449B4W7-F1
#
_entry.id   AF-A0A449B4W7-F1
#
_cell.length_a   1.000
_cell.length_b   1.000
_cell.length_c   1.000
_cell.angle_alpha   90.00
_cell.angle_beta   90.00
_cell.angle_gamma   90.00
#
_symmetry.space_group_name_H-M   'P 1'
#
loop_
_entity.id
_entity.type
_entity.pdbx_description
1 polymer ?
#
loop_
_entity_poly.entity_id
_entity_poly.type
_entity_poly.pdbx_seq_one_letter_code
_entity_poly.pdbx_strand_id
1 'polypeptide(L)'
;MKKIVKYLSPLSILPTILVASQCSDIKTADIHKEEQKIINNVENFQNFINQKGIQALLKLAFPDEKQRNEYIKYTSNIPDSYANKVSMFLRYGNVILAPNIVDFLGKRAYPAQFSSKEITNLERKNWLWYLFNLNNFTFMQYKDSSDSDYFNDVSKNNISFEESVRLYKLFYKPSSNRIVNYTIVETANSEEDDERLLNFIFLNEDGYIIQVKLETTYNSQSNFNIKVNTHIHTFPDLVTKKVSLKEFDLNKFARAISHFNGLTEKQSNSREILFSDEYGGAKLAYIPVNFNNNNAVITTIPEAELKRLEEELNIYKNAINEKIQALEWLINKEKYEIDLNNADEKSSVDEILKSAINQNNEDKIILEELKKQIQIEIQNLDSIRDNLTESEYNSFKEKFELVKKPNDMRIIKNELRDLLKRKEDLKKYIPQIEALENLSRERKDYYIAKLNDPDEWPEDVVEEATEENENGQSNPEEE
;
A
#
# COMPACT_ATOMS: atom_id res chain seq x y z
N MET A 1 15.06 -100.65 -1.74
CA MET A 1 14.79 -99.23 -2.00
C MET A 1 14.55 -98.52 -0.67
N LYS A 2 15.25 -97.38 -0.47
CA LYS A 2 14.94 -96.19 0.37
C LYS A 2 14.15 -96.41 1.69
N LYS A 3 14.76 -96.33 2.88
CA LYS A 3 15.30 -95.16 3.65
C LYS A 3 14.26 -94.54 4.63
N ILE A 4 14.81 -94.05 5.76
CA ILE A 4 14.35 -93.01 6.72
C ILE A 4 13.44 -93.52 7.88
N VAL A 5 13.82 -93.65 9.17
CA VAL A 5 14.70 -92.93 10.14
C VAL A 5 14.05 -91.74 10.88
N LYS A 6 14.15 -91.81 12.24
CA LYS A 6 14.17 -90.75 13.28
C LYS A 6 12.84 -90.28 13.89
N TYR A 7 12.58 -90.64 15.15
CA TYR A 7 13.08 -90.04 16.42
C TYR A 7 12.32 -88.74 16.78
N LEU A 8 11.34 -88.89 17.67
CA LEU A 8 10.71 -87.81 18.44
C LEU A 8 11.56 -87.59 19.71
N SER A 9 12.07 -86.37 19.87
CA SER A 9 12.64 -85.83 21.10
C SER A 9 12.09 -84.41 21.29
N PRO A 10 11.91 -83.91 22.53
CA PRO A 10 11.03 -82.80 22.87
C PRO A 10 11.73 -81.46 22.64
N LEU A 11 11.02 -80.50 22.05
CA LEU A 11 11.57 -79.16 21.83
C LEU A 11 11.26 -78.25 23.01
N SER A 12 12.36 -77.78 23.57
CA SER A 12 12.59 -76.80 24.62
C SER A 12 11.76 -75.52 24.55
N ILE A 13 11.46 -75.07 25.77
CA ILE A 13 11.06 -73.74 26.23
C ILE A 13 11.99 -72.66 25.64
N LEU A 14 11.41 -71.64 25.00
CA LEU A 14 12.05 -70.34 24.77
C LEU A 14 11.28 -69.29 25.58
N PRO A 15 11.95 -68.51 26.46
CA PRO A 15 11.35 -67.35 27.09
C PRO A 15 11.35 -66.21 26.07
N THR A 16 10.19 -65.85 25.56
CA THR A 16 9.99 -64.57 24.87
C THR A 16 10.20 -63.45 25.89
N ILE A 17 11.37 -62.82 25.82
CA ILE A 17 11.62 -61.50 26.38
C ILE A 17 10.71 -60.54 25.62
N LEU A 18 9.56 -60.21 26.21
CA LEU A 18 8.75 -59.06 25.82
C LEU A 18 9.55 -57.81 26.18
N VAL A 19 10.36 -57.34 25.23
CA VAL A 19 10.82 -55.95 25.23
C VAL A 19 9.57 -55.12 24.96
N ALA A 20 8.96 -54.60 26.02
CA ALA A 20 8.00 -53.51 25.93
C ALA A 20 8.78 -52.26 25.46
N SER A 21 8.95 -52.14 24.15
CA SER A 21 9.15 -50.85 23.51
C SER A 21 7.87 -50.05 23.77
N GLN A 22 7.85 -49.24 24.82
CA GLN A 22 6.99 -48.06 24.86
C GLN A 22 7.47 -47.12 23.76
N CYS A 23 7.01 -47.38 22.53
CA CYS A 23 6.90 -46.32 21.54
C CYS A 23 5.85 -45.38 22.11
N SER A 24 6.28 -44.20 22.51
CA SER A 24 5.39 -43.10 22.84
C SER A 24 4.44 -42.88 21.64
N ASP A 25 3.14 -43.10 21.85
CA ASP A 25 2.06 -42.74 20.94
C ASP A 25 1.93 -41.21 20.85
N ILE A 26 2.97 -40.56 20.32
CA ILE A 26 2.96 -39.17 19.94
C ILE A 26 3.17 -39.16 18.42
N LYS A 27 2.07 -39.12 17.65
CA LYS A 27 1.90 -38.34 16.39
C LYS A 27 0.83 -38.81 15.39
N THR A 28 0.08 -39.89 15.58
CA THR A 28 -0.94 -40.26 14.56
C THR A 28 -2.17 -39.34 14.54
N ALA A 29 -2.61 -38.83 15.69
CA ALA A 29 -3.75 -37.91 15.79
C ALA A 29 -3.44 -36.49 15.26
N ASP A 30 -2.20 -36.01 15.43
CA ASP A 30 -1.77 -34.70 14.93
C ASP A 30 -1.50 -34.74 13.42
N ILE A 31 -0.89 -35.82 12.91
CA ILE A 31 -0.69 -36.02 11.46
C ILE A 31 -2.03 -36.06 10.72
N HIS A 32 -3.04 -36.77 11.24
CA HIS A 32 -4.36 -36.81 10.61
C HIS A 32 -5.11 -35.48 10.65
N LYS A 33 -4.96 -34.67 11.70
CA LYS A 33 -5.52 -33.30 11.74
C LYS A 33 -4.84 -32.39 10.73
N GLU A 34 -3.53 -32.53 10.56
CA GLU A 34 -2.75 -31.76 9.60
C GLU A 34 -3.10 -32.15 8.15
N GLU A 35 -3.23 -33.44 7.85
CA GLU A 35 -3.67 -33.95 6.54
C GLU A 35 -5.10 -33.48 6.19
N GLN A 36 -6.05 -33.57 7.12
CA GLN A 36 -7.43 -33.08 6.91
C GLN A 36 -7.48 -31.56 6.70
N LYS A 37 -6.65 -30.80 7.43
CA LYS A 37 -6.54 -29.34 7.25
C LYS A 37 -5.98 -28.98 5.87
N ILE A 38 -4.97 -29.70 5.39
CA ILE A 38 -4.40 -29.52 4.05
C ILE A 38 -5.45 -29.83 2.97
N ILE A 39 -6.15 -30.96 3.07
CA ILE A 39 -7.20 -31.36 2.13
C ILE A 39 -8.32 -30.30 2.08
N ASN A 40 -8.81 -29.86 3.23
CA ASN A 40 -9.84 -28.83 3.32
C ASN A 40 -9.39 -27.49 2.72
N ASN A 41 -8.11 -27.11 2.89
CA ASN A 41 -7.59 -25.86 2.34
C ASN A 41 -7.49 -25.93 0.80
N VAL A 42 -7.06 -27.07 0.25
CA VAL A 42 -7.02 -27.29 -1.21
C VAL A 42 -8.42 -27.25 -1.80
N GLU A 43 -9.40 -27.93 -1.19
CA GLU A 43 -10.78 -27.91 -1.64
C GLU A 43 -11.40 -26.50 -1.57
N ASN A 44 -11.14 -25.77 -0.49
CA ASN A 44 -11.60 -24.38 -0.33
C ASN A 44 -10.99 -23.45 -1.39
N PHE A 45 -9.71 -23.63 -1.72
CA PHE A 45 -9.05 -22.86 -2.78
C PHE A 45 -9.67 -23.17 -4.14
N GLN A 46 -9.91 -24.44 -4.47
CA GLN A 46 -10.57 -24.80 -5.73
C GLN A 46 -11.99 -24.26 -5.82
N ASN A 47 -12.77 -24.34 -4.74
CA ASN A 47 -14.11 -23.75 -4.68
C ASN A 47 -14.07 -22.24 -4.89
N PHE A 48 -13.07 -21.55 -4.33
CA PHE A 48 -12.84 -20.12 -4.56
C PHE A 48 -12.50 -19.81 -6.03
N ILE A 49 -11.54 -20.54 -6.61
CA ILE A 49 -11.12 -20.34 -8.00
C ILE A 49 -12.28 -20.60 -8.97
N ASN A 50 -13.17 -21.56 -8.66
CA ASN A 50 -14.31 -21.91 -9.51
C ASN A 50 -15.48 -20.91 -9.46
N GLN A 51 -15.41 -19.88 -8.61
CA GLN A 51 -16.42 -18.82 -8.60
C GLN A 51 -16.43 -18.07 -9.94
N LYS A 52 -17.62 -17.76 -10.45
CA LYS A 52 -17.79 -17.13 -11.78
C LYS A 52 -16.98 -15.84 -11.94
N GLY A 53 -17.02 -14.96 -10.95
CA GLY A 53 -16.27 -13.70 -10.96
C GLY A 53 -14.75 -13.91 -10.97
N ILE A 54 -14.25 -14.87 -10.19
CA ILE A 54 -12.81 -15.19 -10.14
C ILE A 54 -12.34 -15.80 -11.46
N GLN A 55 -13.13 -16.70 -12.06
CA GLN A 55 -12.85 -17.25 -13.39
C GLN A 55 -12.83 -16.17 -14.47
N ALA A 56 -13.79 -15.24 -14.44
CA ALA A 56 -13.83 -14.14 -15.39
C ALA A 56 -12.61 -13.22 -15.25
N LEU A 57 -12.24 -12.86 -14.01
CA LEU A 57 -11.03 -12.08 -13.74
C LEU A 57 -9.76 -12.81 -14.22
N LEU A 58 -9.61 -14.09 -13.90
CA LEU A 58 -8.44 -14.89 -14.30
C LEU A 58 -8.31 -15.04 -15.82
N LYS A 59 -9.43 -15.17 -16.55
CA LYS A 59 -9.42 -15.26 -18.02
C LYS A 59 -9.04 -13.94 -18.68
N LEU A 60 -9.44 -12.81 -18.09
CA LEU A 60 -9.03 -11.49 -18.57
C LEU A 60 -7.56 -11.23 -18.25
N ALA A 61 -7.17 -11.47 -17.00
CA ALA A 61 -5.79 -11.39 -16.51
C ALA A 61 -4.79 -12.18 -17.37
N PHE A 62 -5.14 -13.42 -17.67
CA PHE A 62 -4.31 -14.39 -18.37
C PHE A 62 -5.15 -15.10 -19.43
N PRO A 63 -5.22 -14.55 -20.66
CA PRO A 63 -5.93 -15.17 -21.77
C PRO A 63 -5.41 -16.59 -22.06
N ASP A 64 -4.08 -16.76 -22.00
CA ASP A 64 -3.42 -18.06 -22.13
C ASP A 64 -3.71 -18.99 -20.94
N GLU A 65 -4.19 -20.19 -21.24
CA GLU A 65 -4.58 -21.17 -20.23
C GLU A 65 -3.40 -21.69 -19.42
N LYS A 66 -2.24 -21.88 -20.06
CA LYS A 66 -1.06 -22.40 -19.39
C LYS A 66 -0.56 -21.40 -18.35
N GLN A 67 -0.41 -20.12 -18.72
CA GLN A 67 -0.01 -19.05 -17.80
C GLN A 67 -1.00 -18.87 -16.66
N ARG A 68 -2.32 -18.92 -16.95
CA ARG A 68 -3.36 -18.88 -15.93
C ARG A 68 -3.21 -20.00 -14.92
N ASN A 69 -3.00 -21.23 -15.39
CA ASN A 69 -2.82 -22.40 -14.53
C ASN A 69 -1.51 -22.34 -13.74
N GLU A 70 -0.43 -21.84 -14.34
CA GLU A 70 0.84 -21.58 -13.66
C GLU A 70 0.67 -20.56 -12.53
N TYR A 71 -0.09 -19.48 -12.74
CA TYR A 71 -0.35 -18.48 -11.71
C TYR A 71 -1.25 -19.00 -10.57
N ILE A 72 -2.28 -19.79 -10.89
CA ILE A 72 -3.11 -20.48 -9.88
C ILE A 72 -2.25 -21.43 -9.04
N LYS A 73 -1.36 -22.20 -9.69
CA LYS A 73 -0.42 -23.10 -9.02
C LYS A 73 0.58 -22.33 -8.16
N TYR A 74 1.11 -21.22 -8.65
CA TYR A 74 1.98 -20.35 -7.87
C TYR A 74 1.27 -19.86 -6.61
N THR A 75 0.04 -19.35 -6.76
CA THR A 75 -0.77 -18.78 -5.66
C THR A 75 -1.09 -19.82 -4.58
N SER A 76 -1.48 -21.03 -4.98
CA SER A 76 -1.77 -22.13 -4.05
C SER A 76 -0.54 -22.65 -3.29
N ASN A 77 0.67 -22.37 -3.78
CA ASN A 77 1.93 -22.76 -3.15
C ASN A 77 2.61 -21.60 -2.40
N ILE A 78 1.94 -20.46 -2.22
CA ILE A 78 2.46 -19.38 -1.36
C ILE A 78 2.56 -19.92 0.07
N PRO A 79 3.74 -19.86 0.73
CA PRO A 79 3.94 -20.46 2.04
C PRO A 79 3.17 -19.71 3.13
N ASP A 80 2.75 -20.42 4.18
CA ASP A 80 2.04 -19.84 5.33
C ASP A 80 2.82 -18.70 6.02
N SER A 81 4.15 -18.71 5.93
CA SER A 81 5.00 -17.62 6.45
C SER A 81 4.73 -16.28 5.76
N TYR A 82 4.13 -16.28 4.56
CA TYR A 82 3.67 -15.07 3.88
C TYR A 82 2.54 -14.38 4.63
N ALA A 83 1.63 -15.11 5.28
CA ALA A 83 0.58 -14.54 6.11
C ALA A 83 1.14 -13.70 7.26
N ASN A 84 2.21 -14.18 7.91
CA ASN A 84 2.88 -13.46 8.98
C ASN A 84 3.54 -12.17 8.47
N LYS A 85 4.11 -12.22 7.26
CA LYS A 85 4.65 -11.03 6.57
C LYS A 85 3.55 -10.00 6.31
N VAL A 86 2.43 -10.42 5.73
CA VAL A 86 1.28 -9.52 5.47
C VAL A 86 0.77 -8.92 6.78
N SER A 87 0.57 -9.72 7.82
CA SER A 87 0.13 -9.22 9.14
C SER A 87 1.08 -8.16 9.71
N MET A 88 2.39 -8.40 9.62
CA MET A 88 3.41 -7.43 10.02
C MET A 88 3.33 -6.14 9.19
N PHE A 89 3.29 -6.23 7.86
CA PHE A 89 3.27 -5.05 7.00
C PHE A 89 1.98 -4.23 7.10
N LEU A 90 0.83 -4.84 7.39
CA LEU A 90 -0.40 -4.10 7.67
C LEU A 90 -0.30 -3.31 8.98
N ARG A 91 0.33 -3.87 10.01
CA ARG A 91 0.51 -3.19 11.31
C ARG A 91 1.44 -1.98 11.21
N TYR A 92 2.50 -2.09 10.41
CA TYR A 92 3.53 -1.05 10.29
C TYR A 92 3.42 -0.16 9.05
N GLY A 93 2.64 -0.57 8.06
CA GLY A 93 2.45 0.14 6.78
C GLY A 93 1.23 1.04 6.75
N ASN A 94 0.23 0.79 7.61
CA ASN A 94 -0.93 1.67 7.70
C ASN A 94 -0.55 2.95 8.43
N VAL A 95 -0.66 4.09 7.74
CA VAL A 95 -0.38 5.43 8.28
C VAL A 95 -1.25 5.75 9.50
N ILE A 96 -2.43 5.14 9.62
CA ILE A 96 -3.31 5.31 10.79
C ILE A 96 -2.74 4.63 12.04
N LEU A 97 -1.99 3.53 11.88
CA LEU A 97 -1.46 2.72 12.98
C LEU A 97 0.03 2.95 13.23
N ALA A 98 0.75 3.52 12.27
CA ALA A 98 2.16 3.83 12.39
C ALA A 98 2.33 5.29 12.84
N PRO A 99 2.59 5.56 14.14
CA PRO A 99 3.19 6.84 14.48
C PRO A 99 4.45 7.03 13.62
N ASN A 100 4.89 8.27 13.41
CA ASN A 100 6.22 8.56 12.86
C ASN A 100 7.30 8.04 13.83
N ILE A 101 7.44 6.72 13.96
CA ILE A 101 8.46 6.02 14.73
C ILE A 101 9.69 6.05 13.84
N VAL A 102 10.34 7.19 13.91
CA VAL A 102 11.64 7.42 13.34
C VAL A 102 12.63 7.14 14.46
N ASP A 103 13.62 6.30 14.20
CA ASP A 103 14.73 6.12 15.15
C ASP A 103 15.53 7.43 15.30
N PHE A 104 16.47 7.44 16.24
CA PHE A 104 17.34 8.59 16.50
C PHE A 104 18.14 9.05 15.26
N LEU A 105 18.30 8.18 14.25
CA LEU A 105 19.02 8.44 12.99
C LEU A 105 18.10 8.89 11.85
N GLY A 106 16.82 9.14 12.11
CA GLY A 106 15.89 9.52 11.04
C GLY A 106 15.40 8.35 10.20
N LYS A 107 15.71 7.09 10.55
CA LYS A 107 15.29 5.90 9.80
C LYS A 107 14.01 5.33 10.42
N ARG A 108 13.04 5.00 9.57
CA ARG A 108 11.83 4.27 10.00
C ARG A 108 12.23 2.86 10.44
N ALA A 109 11.56 2.31 11.45
CA ALA A 109 11.72 0.90 11.83
C ALA A 109 11.61 -0.01 10.58
N TYR A 110 12.44 -1.06 10.50
CA TYR A 110 12.56 -1.92 9.31
C TYR A 110 11.20 -2.31 8.70
N PRO A 111 10.19 -2.77 9.46
CA PRO A 111 8.89 -3.10 8.89
C PRO A 111 8.21 -1.92 8.17
N ALA A 112 8.26 -0.71 8.73
CA ALA A 112 7.65 0.49 8.14
C ALA A 112 8.35 0.95 6.85
N GLN A 113 9.66 0.68 6.70
CA GLN A 113 10.40 1.02 5.48
C GLN A 113 9.96 0.15 4.28
N PHE A 114 9.68 -1.14 4.51
CA PHE A 114 9.35 -2.10 3.45
C PHE A 114 7.85 -2.33 3.25
N SER A 115 7.01 -1.89 4.19
CA SER A 115 5.57 -2.18 4.14
C SER A 115 4.91 -1.71 2.85
N SER A 116 5.24 -0.52 2.33
CA SER A 116 4.65 -0.02 1.08
C SER A 116 4.94 -0.95 -0.12
N LYS A 117 6.19 -1.43 -0.23
CA LYS A 117 6.59 -2.37 -1.28
C LYS A 117 5.85 -3.69 -1.16
N GLU A 118 5.68 -4.18 0.06
CA GLU A 118 5.06 -5.48 0.31
C GLU A 118 3.54 -5.44 0.19
N ILE A 119 2.90 -4.32 0.54
CA ILE A 119 1.51 -4.03 0.19
C ILE A 119 1.36 -3.96 -1.34
N THR A 120 2.27 -3.29 -2.04
CA THR A 120 2.26 -3.28 -3.52
C THR A 120 2.40 -4.69 -4.11
N ASN A 121 3.25 -5.55 -3.51
CA ASN A 121 3.36 -6.96 -3.91
C ASN A 121 2.06 -7.72 -3.65
N LEU A 122 1.39 -7.47 -2.52
CA LEU A 122 0.07 -8.05 -2.22
C LEU A 122 -0.98 -7.64 -3.27
N GLU A 123 -1.01 -6.35 -3.62
CA GLU A 123 -1.98 -5.76 -4.57
C GLU A 123 -1.76 -6.19 -6.02
N ARG A 124 -0.51 -6.33 -6.45
CA ARG A 124 -0.15 -6.55 -7.86
C ARG A 124 0.28 -7.96 -8.19
N LYS A 125 1.01 -8.64 -7.30
CA LYS A 125 1.58 -9.98 -7.56
C LYS A 125 0.79 -11.08 -6.87
N ASN A 126 0.35 -10.85 -5.64
CA ASN A 126 -0.33 -11.85 -4.81
C ASN A 126 -1.81 -11.54 -4.64
N TRP A 127 -2.42 -10.88 -5.64
CA TRP A 127 -3.79 -10.43 -5.58
C TRP A 127 -4.79 -11.58 -5.45
N LEU A 128 -4.54 -12.72 -6.10
CA LEU A 128 -5.41 -13.88 -6.00
C LEU A 128 -5.37 -14.51 -4.61
N TRP A 129 -4.19 -14.46 -3.97
CA TRP A 129 -4.02 -14.85 -2.57
C TRP A 129 -4.77 -13.90 -1.64
N TYR A 130 -4.70 -12.59 -1.88
CA TYR A 130 -5.47 -11.58 -1.14
C TYR A 130 -6.97 -11.87 -1.19
N LEU A 131 -7.52 -12.04 -2.40
CA LEU A 131 -8.94 -12.32 -2.59
C LEU A 131 -9.35 -13.66 -1.96
N PHE A 132 -8.51 -14.70 -2.07
CA PHE A 132 -8.77 -15.98 -1.44
C PHE A 132 -8.82 -15.87 0.09
N ASN A 133 -7.94 -15.07 0.69
CA ASN A 133 -7.84 -14.93 2.14
C ASN A 133 -8.65 -13.76 2.70
N LEU A 134 -9.63 -13.22 1.95
CA LEU A 134 -10.36 -12.01 2.34
C LEU A 134 -10.97 -12.11 3.75
N ASN A 135 -11.50 -13.26 4.13
CA ASN A 135 -12.08 -13.56 5.45
C ASN A 135 -11.06 -13.64 6.60
N ASN A 136 -9.77 -13.64 6.29
CA ASN A 136 -8.70 -13.59 7.28
C ASN A 136 -8.25 -12.15 7.58
N PHE A 137 -8.62 -11.17 6.75
CA PHE A 137 -8.34 -9.76 7.00
C PHE A 137 -9.31 -9.16 8.02
N THR A 138 -8.79 -8.27 8.85
CA THR A 138 -9.59 -7.33 9.63
C THR A 138 -9.42 -5.96 9.02
N PHE A 139 -10.53 -5.34 8.70
CA PHE A 139 -10.59 -4.01 8.14
C PHE A 139 -11.05 -3.01 9.20
N MET A 140 -10.58 -1.78 9.08
CA MET A 140 -11.00 -0.66 9.91
C MET A 140 -11.64 0.39 9.03
N GLN A 141 -12.78 0.92 9.49
CA GLN A 141 -13.43 2.03 8.82
C GLN A 141 -12.50 3.24 8.82
N TYR A 142 -12.34 3.86 7.66
CA TYR A 142 -11.51 5.03 7.45
C TYR A 142 -12.32 6.08 6.70
N LYS A 143 -12.12 7.34 7.07
CA LYS A 143 -12.71 8.47 6.36
C LYS A 143 -11.73 8.94 5.30
N ASP A 144 -12.13 8.85 4.03
CA ASP A 144 -11.29 9.33 2.94
C ASP A 144 -10.97 10.81 3.13
N SER A 145 -9.68 11.15 3.13
CA SER A 145 -9.17 12.49 3.39
C SER A 145 -8.99 13.30 2.09
N SER A 146 -9.53 12.81 0.98
CA SER A 146 -9.51 13.51 -0.31
C SER A 146 -10.37 14.78 -0.32
N ASP A 147 -11.27 14.94 0.65
CA ASP A 147 -11.82 16.25 0.98
C ASP A 147 -10.72 17.05 1.68
N SER A 148 -10.16 18.03 0.97
CA SER A 148 -9.07 18.94 1.39
C SER A 148 -9.32 19.70 2.70
N ASP A 149 -10.48 19.53 3.32
CA ASP A 149 -10.92 20.18 4.56
C ASP A 149 -10.59 19.42 5.86
N TYR A 150 -9.76 18.37 5.82
CA TYR A 150 -9.38 17.58 7.01
C TYR A 150 -8.83 18.43 8.19
N PHE A 151 -8.24 19.59 7.91
CA PHE A 151 -7.75 20.50 8.94
C PHE A 151 -8.69 21.68 9.25
N ASN A 152 -9.68 21.98 8.41
CA ASN A 152 -10.49 23.20 8.54
C ASN A 152 -11.88 22.99 9.17
N ASP A 153 -12.44 21.77 9.16
CA ASP A 153 -13.75 21.51 9.80
C ASP A 153 -13.73 20.32 10.76
N VAL A 154 -12.91 20.42 11.81
CA VAL A 154 -12.75 19.38 12.85
C VAL A 154 -13.99 19.23 13.76
N SER A 155 -14.99 20.10 13.66
CA SER A 155 -16.10 20.15 14.63
C SER A 155 -17.41 19.50 14.16
N LYS A 156 -17.80 19.66 12.88
CA LYS A 156 -19.06 19.08 12.37
C LYS A 156 -18.87 17.69 11.75
N ASN A 157 -17.69 17.42 11.23
CA ASN A 157 -17.35 16.23 10.48
C ASN A 157 -16.90 15.02 11.32
N ASN A 158 -16.61 15.23 12.61
CA ASN A 158 -16.32 14.15 13.56
C ASN A 158 -17.58 13.46 14.07
N ILE A 159 -18.69 14.20 14.22
CA ILE A 159 -19.96 13.63 14.69
C ILE A 159 -20.49 12.59 13.71
N SER A 160 -20.48 12.89 12.41
CA SER A 160 -20.95 11.95 11.38
C SER A 160 -20.07 10.68 11.27
N PHE A 161 -18.75 10.81 11.46
CA PHE A 161 -17.85 9.66 11.49
C PHE A 161 -18.04 8.82 12.77
N GLU A 162 -18.09 9.44 13.95
CA GLU A 162 -18.35 8.76 15.21
C GLU A 162 -19.71 8.03 15.21
N GLU A 163 -20.75 8.67 14.66
CA GLU A 163 -22.06 8.06 14.45
C GLU A 163 -21.96 6.86 13.50
N SER A 164 -21.26 7.01 12.37
CA SER A 164 -21.06 5.91 11.42
C SER A 164 -20.31 4.73 12.05
N VAL A 165 -19.27 5.00 12.84
CA VAL A 165 -18.48 3.98 13.56
C VAL A 165 -19.37 3.26 14.58
N ARG A 166 -20.23 4.01 15.28
CA ARG A 166 -21.15 3.47 16.28
C ARG A 166 -22.24 2.62 15.64
N LEU A 167 -22.71 2.98 14.44
CA LEU A 167 -23.78 2.29 13.72
C LEU A 167 -23.28 1.08 12.90
N TYR A 168 -22.12 1.18 12.26
CA TYR A 168 -21.65 0.23 11.23
C TYR A 168 -20.40 -0.56 11.62
N LYS A 169 -19.94 -0.42 12.87
CA LYS A 169 -18.74 -1.03 13.47
C LYS A 169 -17.43 -0.47 12.90
N LEU A 170 -16.58 0.01 13.81
CA LEU A 170 -15.21 0.44 13.46
C LEU A 170 -14.41 -0.65 12.74
N PHE A 171 -14.60 -1.90 13.15
CA PHE A 171 -13.88 -3.04 12.59
C PHE A 171 -14.83 -4.01 11.90
N TYR A 172 -14.43 -4.44 10.72
CA TYR A 172 -15.13 -5.43 9.92
C TYR A 172 -14.20 -6.58 9.55
N LYS A 173 -14.71 -7.80 9.65
CA LYS A 173 -14.05 -9.02 9.21
C LYS A 173 -15.03 -9.79 8.33
N PRO A 174 -14.74 -9.98 7.03
CA PRO A 174 -15.60 -10.75 6.14
C PRO A 174 -15.84 -12.16 6.67
N SER A 175 -17.07 -12.67 6.54
CA SER A 175 -17.41 -14.04 6.94
C SER A 175 -16.76 -15.07 6.01
N SER A 176 -16.66 -14.74 4.72
CA SER A 176 -16.03 -15.58 3.70
C SER A 176 -15.39 -14.76 2.58
N ASN A 177 -14.77 -15.47 1.64
CA ASN A 177 -14.25 -14.95 0.37
C ASN A 177 -15.24 -15.15 -0.79
N ARG A 178 -16.54 -15.36 -0.50
CA ARG A 178 -17.56 -15.63 -1.51
C ARG A 178 -17.97 -14.34 -2.23
N ILE A 179 -17.85 -14.36 -3.55
CA ILE A 179 -18.33 -13.34 -4.46
C ILE A 179 -19.74 -13.72 -4.94
N VAL A 180 -20.71 -12.85 -4.68
CA VAL A 180 -22.12 -13.07 -5.07
C VAL A 180 -22.48 -12.42 -6.40
N ASN A 181 -21.80 -11.33 -6.76
CA ASN A 181 -22.01 -10.61 -8.01
C ASN A 181 -20.71 -9.94 -8.46
N TYR A 182 -20.61 -9.66 -9.76
CA TYR A 182 -19.49 -8.89 -10.31
C TYR A 182 -19.90 -8.13 -11.57
N THR A 183 -19.16 -7.07 -11.88
CA THR A 183 -19.27 -6.32 -13.13
C THR A 183 -17.90 -5.82 -13.58
N ILE A 184 -17.81 -5.41 -14.83
CA ILE A 184 -16.60 -4.92 -15.47
C ILE A 184 -16.98 -3.65 -16.20
N VAL A 185 -16.25 -2.56 -15.91
CA VAL A 185 -16.45 -1.28 -16.58
C VAL A 185 -15.13 -0.78 -17.11
N GLU A 186 -15.14 -0.34 -18.36
CA GLU A 186 -14.02 0.33 -19.00
C GLU A 186 -14.04 1.81 -18.60
N THR A 187 -12.95 2.30 -18.04
CA THR A 187 -12.89 3.65 -17.44
C THR A 187 -11.93 4.59 -18.13
N ALA A 188 -11.01 4.07 -18.91
CA ALA A 188 -10.24 4.86 -19.86
C ALA A 188 -10.01 3.98 -21.09
N ASN A 189 -10.25 4.59 -22.25
CA ASN A 189 -10.03 3.98 -23.55
C ASN A 189 -9.51 5.08 -24.47
N SER A 190 -8.20 5.34 -24.40
CA SER A 190 -7.53 6.35 -25.21
C SER A 190 -6.67 5.64 -26.24
N GLU A 191 -7.05 5.75 -27.52
CA GLU A 191 -6.19 5.30 -28.62
C GLU A 191 -4.91 6.14 -28.70
N GLU A 192 -4.94 7.38 -28.20
CA GLU A 192 -3.80 8.29 -28.19
C GLU A 192 -2.74 7.89 -27.15
N ASP A 193 -3.18 7.40 -25.99
CA ASP A 193 -2.28 6.97 -24.91
C ASP A 193 -1.88 5.48 -25.00
N ASP A 194 -2.42 4.74 -25.99
CA ASP A 194 -2.29 3.27 -26.12
C ASP A 194 -2.61 2.54 -24.81
N GLU A 195 -3.49 3.09 -23.97
CA GLU A 195 -3.84 2.55 -22.65
C GLU A 195 -5.31 2.15 -22.57
N ARG A 196 -5.54 0.94 -22.08
CA ARG A 196 -6.87 0.40 -21.80
C ARG A 196 -6.98 0.07 -20.32
N LEU A 197 -7.91 0.75 -19.64
CA LEU A 197 -8.17 0.60 -18.21
C LEU A 197 -9.54 -0.02 -17.95
N LEU A 198 -9.55 -1.21 -17.36
CA LEU A 198 -10.76 -1.90 -16.92
C LEU A 198 -10.83 -1.95 -15.40
N ASN A 199 -11.99 -1.59 -14.84
CA ASN A 199 -12.33 -1.78 -13.44
C ASN A 199 -13.23 -3.01 -13.30
N PHE A 200 -12.68 -4.06 -12.70
CA PHE A 200 -13.42 -5.25 -12.30
C PHE A 200 -13.91 -5.08 -10.86
N ILE A 201 -15.23 -5.14 -10.66
CA ILE A 201 -15.86 -4.82 -9.39
C ILE A 201 -16.59 -6.06 -8.88
N PHE A 202 -16.27 -6.49 -7.67
CA PHE A 202 -16.90 -7.60 -6.98
C PHE A 202 -17.83 -7.11 -5.87
N LEU A 203 -18.93 -7.84 -5.66
CA LEU A 203 -19.77 -7.76 -4.46
C LEU A 203 -19.63 -9.07 -3.69
N ASN A 204 -19.21 -9.02 -2.44
CA ASN A 204 -19.13 -10.20 -1.57
C ASN A 204 -20.48 -10.50 -0.89
N GLU A 205 -20.58 -11.65 -0.22
CA GLU A 205 -21.81 -12.06 0.46
C GLU A 205 -22.20 -11.23 1.70
N ASP A 206 -21.30 -10.36 2.18
CA ASP A 206 -21.54 -9.45 3.29
C ASP A 206 -21.99 -8.05 2.83
N GLY A 207 -22.06 -7.81 1.51
CA GLY A 207 -22.45 -6.51 0.96
C GLY A 207 -21.29 -5.51 0.84
N TYR A 208 -20.05 -5.99 0.80
CA TYR A 208 -18.86 -5.20 0.57
C TYR A 208 -18.39 -5.32 -0.88
N ILE A 209 -17.93 -4.19 -1.39
CA ILE A 209 -17.52 -3.97 -2.75
C ILE A 209 -15.99 -3.95 -2.79
N ILE A 210 -15.42 -4.73 -3.70
CA ILE A 210 -13.96 -4.87 -3.90
C ILE A 210 -13.66 -4.50 -5.35
N GLN A 211 -12.64 -3.68 -5.56
CA GLN A 211 -12.27 -3.21 -6.89
C GLN A 211 -10.92 -3.79 -7.31
N VAL A 212 -10.81 -4.19 -8.58
CA VAL A 212 -9.58 -4.65 -9.21
C VAL A 212 -9.38 -3.87 -10.49
N LYS A 213 -8.28 -3.14 -10.59
CA LYS A 213 -7.88 -2.43 -11.80
C LYS A 213 -7.07 -3.37 -12.68
N LEU A 214 -7.39 -3.38 -13.97
CA LEU A 214 -6.63 -4.09 -14.99
C LEU A 214 -6.18 -3.05 -16.02
N GLU A 215 -4.87 -2.95 -16.19
CA GLU A 215 -4.20 -2.03 -17.09
C GLU A 215 -3.54 -2.86 -18.21
N THR A 216 -3.79 -2.53 -19.48
CA THR A 216 -3.06 -3.11 -20.62
C THR A 216 -2.86 -2.05 -21.69
N THR A 217 -2.00 -2.32 -22.67
CA THR A 217 -1.95 -1.48 -23.86
C THR A 217 -3.05 -1.83 -24.85
N TYR A 218 -3.59 -0.84 -25.57
CA TYR A 218 -4.81 -0.97 -26.39
C TYR A 218 -4.73 -2.10 -27.41
N ASN A 219 -3.56 -2.27 -28.04
CA ASN A 219 -3.34 -3.27 -29.09
C ASN A 219 -2.66 -4.57 -28.64
N SER A 220 -2.40 -4.73 -27.35
CA SER A 220 -1.66 -5.91 -26.88
C SER A 220 -2.59 -7.05 -26.48
N GLN A 221 -2.32 -8.24 -27.05
CA GLN A 221 -2.82 -9.51 -26.53
C GLN A 221 -2.06 -9.98 -25.28
N SER A 222 -1.17 -9.15 -24.72
CA SER A 222 -0.41 -9.47 -23.51
C SER A 222 -1.30 -9.51 -22.27
N ASN A 223 -0.73 -10.05 -21.19
CA ASN A 223 -1.35 -10.05 -19.88
C ASN A 223 -1.64 -8.62 -19.40
N PHE A 224 -2.75 -8.46 -18.71
CA PHE A 224 -3.04 -7.22 -17.99
C PHE A 224 -2.11 -7.10 -16.79
N ASN A 225 -1.65 -5.88 -16.51
CA ASN A 225 -1.13 -5.49 -15.22
C ASN A 225 -2.31 -5.32 -14.26
N ILE A 226 -2.33 -6.12 -13.19
CA ILE A 226 -3.45 -6.18 -12.25
C ILE A 226 -3.06 -5.46 -10.98
N LYS A 227 -3.99 -4.67 -10.46
CA LYS A 227 -3.88 -4.05 -9.13
C LYS A 227 -5.22 -4.18 -8.42
N VAL A 228 -5.27 -5.01 -7.38
CA VAL A 228 -6.41 -5.00 -6.45
C VAL A 228 -6.34 -3.75 -5.59
N ASN A 229 -7.45 -3.02 -5.49
CA ASN A 229 -7.62 -2.02 -4.46
C ASN A 229 -7.85 -2.76 -3.13
N THR A 230 -6.91 -2.62 -2.20
CA THR A 230 -7.01 -3.28 -0.90
C THR A 230 -8.09 -2.64 -0.01
N HIS A 231 -8.53 -1.43 -0.34
CA HIS A 231 -9.68 -0.80 0.30
C HIS A 231 -10.97 -1.44 -0.21
N ILE A 232 -11.91 -1.62 0.71
CA ILE A 232 -13.24 -2.13 0.39
C ILE A 232 -14.29 -1.10 0.78
N HIS A 233 -15.40 -1.10 0.05
CA HIS A 233 -16.46 -0.12 0.22
C HIS A 233 -17.79 -0.79 0.51
N THR A 234 -18.72 -0.09 1.14
CA THR A 234 -20.10 -0.54 1.31
C THR A 234 -21.02 0.65 1.53
N PHE A 235 -22.33 0.40 1.63
CA PHE A 235 -23.34 1.40 1.92
C PHE A 235 -24.14 1.01 3.18
N PRO A 236 -24.64 1.99 3.94
CA PRO A 236 -25.44 1.74 5.15
C PRO A 236 -26.56 0.70 4.99
N ASP A 237 -27.34 0.79 3.92
CA ASP A 237 -28.48 -0.10 3.72
C ASP A 237 -28.09 -1.51 3.27
N LEU A 238 -26.89 -1.68 2.70
CA LEU A 238 -26.30 -3.00 2.41
C LEU A 238 -25.87 -3.71 3.69
N VAL A 239 -25.09 -3.03 4.55
CA VAL A 239 -24.58 -3.63 5.80
C VAL A 239 -25.70 -3.93 6.78
N THR A 240 -26.70 -3.04 6.85
CA THR A 240 -27.88 -3.23 7.71
C THR A 240 -28.93 -4.17 7.09
N LYS A 241 -28.70 -4.66 5.87
CA LYS A 241 -29.59 -5.57 5.11
C LYS A 241 -30.99 -5.01 4.89
N LYS A 242 -31.14 -3.69 4.84
CA LYS A 242 -32.38 -3.03 4.41
C LYS A 242 -32.60 -3.17 2.91
N VAL A 243 -31.50 -3.21 2.15
CA VAL A 243 -31.47 -3.58 0.73
C VAL A 243 -30.81 -4.96 0.63
N SER A 244 -31.44 -5.87 -0.10
CA SER A 244 -30.87 -7.19 -0.34
C SER A 244 -29.75 -7.13 -1.38
N LEU A 245 -28.79 -8.04 -1.30
CA LEU A 245 -27.70 -8.15 -2.30
C LEU A 245 -28.21 -8.40 -3.73
N LYS A 246 -29.46 -8.85 -3.89
CA LYS A 246 -30.10 -9.05 -5.19
C LYS A 246 -30.69 -7.75 -5.76
N GLU A 247 -31.10 -6.83 -4.89
CA GLU A 247 -31.65 -5.53 -5.27
C GLU A 247 -30.54 -4.51 -5.55
N PHE A 248 -29.37 -4.68 -4.95
CA PHE A 248 -28.22 -3.82 -5.21
C PHE A 248 -27.71 -3.96 -6.64
N ASP A 249 -27.87 -2.91 -7.44
CA ASP A 249 -27.40 -2.88 -8.82
C ASP A 249 -25.92 -2.49 -8.89
N LEU A 250 -25.06 -3.51 -8.92
CA LEU A 250 -23.62 -3.34 -9.04
C LEU A 250 -23.21 -2.66 -10.36
N ASN A 251 -23.98 -2.80 -11.44
CA ASN A 251 -23.70 -2.10 -12.70
C ASN A 251 -24.01 -0.61 -12.57
N LYS A 252 -25.11 -0.26 -11.90
CA LYS A 252 -25.46 1.13 -11.61
C LYS A 252 -24.40 1.78 -10.72
N PHE A 253 -23.94 1.07 -9.67
CA PHE A 253 -22.79 1.50 -8.86
C PHE A 253 -21.56 1.74 -9.72
N ALA A 254 -21.18 0.75 -10.53
CA ALA A 254 -19.98 0.81 -11.36
C ALA A 254 -20.03 1.95 -12.37
N ARG A 255 -21.20 2.23 -12.95
CA ARG A 255 -21.41 3.36 -13.86
C ARG A 255 -21.43 4.69 -13.14
N ALA A 256 -22.01 4.77 -11.94
CA ALA A 256 -21.91 5.97 -11.15
C ALA A 256 -20.41 6.28 -10.97
N ILE A 257 -19.65 5.38 -10.35
CA ILE A 257 -18.25 5.60 -9.98
C ILE A 257 -17.25 5.67 -11.17
N SER A 258 -17.58 5.11 -12.34
CA SER A 258 -16.66 5.12 -13.49
C SER A 258 -16.58 6.46 -14.19
N HIS A 259 -17.62 7.28 -14.09
CA HIS A 259 -17.68 8.60 -14.75
C HIS A 259 -16.94 9.69 -13.97
N PHE A 260 -16.34 9.35 -12.82
CA PHE A 260 -15.61 10.28 -11.96
C PHE A 260 -14.18 10.55 -12.43
N ASN A 261 -13.59 9.69 -13.27
CA ASN A 261 -12.21 9.85 -13.73
C ASN A 261 -12.09 10.67 -15.02
N GLY A 262 -13.18 11.26 -15.54
CA GLY A 262 -13.17 11.94 -16.84
C GLY A 262 -14.31 12.93 -17.12
N LEU A 263 -15.06 13.38 -16.11
CA LEU A 263 -16.01 14.49 -16.21
C LEU A 263 -15.64 15.53 -15.16
N THR A 264 -15.86 16.82 -15.47
CA THR A 264 -15.69 17.94 -14.54
C THR A 264 -16.35 17.63 -13.19
N GLU A 265 -15.64 17.94 -12.10
CA GLU A 265 -15.95 17.59 -10.70
C GLU A 265 -17.41 17.83 -10.30
N LYS A 266 -18.10 18.78 -10.93
CA LYS A 266 -19.49 19.16 -10.61
C LYS A 266 -20.56 18.17 -11.09
N GLN A 267 -20.40 17.51 -12.25
CA GLN A 267 -21.43 16.61 -12.79
C GLN A 267 -21.36 15.20 -12.18
N SER A 268 -20.16 14.74 -11.86
CA SER A 268 -19.93 13.42 -11.26
C SER A 268 -20.55 13.34 -9.84
N ASN A 269 -20.45 14.43 -9.06
CA ASN A 269 -20.97 14.51 -7.69
C ASN A 269 -22.48 14.26 -7.57
N SER A 270 -23.31 14.77 -8.49
CA SER A 270 -24.77 14.61 -8.40
C SER A 270 -25.23 13.15 -8.52
N ARG A 271 -24.60 12.36 -9.40
CA ARG A 271 -24.90 10.93 -9.55
C ARG A 271 -24.37 10.11 -8.38
N GLU A 272 -23.23 10.48 -7.79
CA GLU A 272 -22.77 9.84 -6.54
C GLU A 272 -23.75 10.08 -5.41
N ILE A 273 -24.19 11.33 -5.25
CA ILE A 273 -25.08 11.74 -4.17
C ILE A 273 -26.41 11.00 -4.30
N LEU A 274 -27.03 11.02 -5.49
CA LEU A 274 -28.29 10.32 -5.72
C LEU A 274 -28.16 8.80 -5.52
N PHE A 275 -27.03 8.21 -5.96
CA PHE A 275 -26.77 6.80 -5.71
C PHE A 275 -26.57 6.52 -4.21
N SER A 276 -25.80 7.34 -3.52
CA SER A 276 -25.52 7.19 -2.09
C SER A 276 -26.79 7.31 -1.28
N ASP A 277 -27.63 8.30 -1.56
CA ASP A 277 -28.92 8.52 -0.91
C ASP A 277 -29.87 7.33 -1.08
N GLU A 278 -29.87 6.69 -2.26
CA GLU A 278 -30.66 5.48 -2.53
C GLU A 278 -30.26 4.28 -1.66
N TYR A 279 -29.00 4.20 -1.22
CA TYR A 279 -28.49 3.09 -0.41
C TYR A 279 -28.16 3.49 1.04
N GLY A 280 -28.86 4.51 1.55
CA GLY A 280 -28.84 4.88 2.96
C GLY A 280 -27.77 5.90 3.34
N GLY A 281 -27.21 6.62 2.37
CA GLY A 281 -26.29 7.73 2.55
C GLY A 281 -24.87 7.44 2.10
N ALA A 282 -23.90 8.14 2.70
CA ALA A 282 -22.51 8.15 2.24
C ALA A 282 -21.86 6.75 2.21
N LYS A 283 -21.05 6.53 1.17
CA LYS A 283 -20.21 5.35 0.99
C LYS A 283 -19.26 5.18 2.20
N LEU A 284 -19.26 4.00 2.80
CA LEU A 284 -18.35 3.66 3.88
C LEU A 284 -17.09 2.99 3.30
N ALA A 285 -15.91 3.48 3.67
CA ALA A 285 -14.62 2.93 3.24
C ALA A 285 -13.90 2.22 4.38
N TYR A 286 -13.22 1.13 4.05
CA TYR A 286 -12.55 0.27 4.99
C TYR A 286 -11.17 -0.13 4.46
N ILE A 287 -10.15 0.00 5.31
CA ILE A 287 -8.77 -0.36 4.98
C ILE A 287 -8.34 -1.59 5.78
N PRO A 288 -7.54 -2.51 5.21
CA PRO A 288 -7.07 -3.68 5.95
C PRO A 288 -6.04 -3.25 6.99
N VAL A 289 -6.29 -3.55 8.26
CA VAL A 289 -5.40 -3.18 9.39
C VAL A 289 -4.67 -4.37 10.02
N ASN A 290 -5.19 -5.57 9.80
CA ASN A 290 -4.59 -6.79 10.36
C ASN A 290 -4.94 -8.00 9.48
N PHE A 291 -4.11 -9.03 9.59
CA PHE A 291 -4.35 -10.34 9.00
C PHE A 291 -4.27 -11.39 10.11
N ASN A 292 -5.38 -12.09 10.34
CA ASN A 292 -5.42 -13.21 11.26
C ASN A 292 -5.10 -14.48 10.49
N ASN A 293 -3.91 -15.01 10.72
CA ASN A 293 -3.58 -16.34 10.25
C ASN A 293 -4.36 -17.36 11.10
N ASN A 294 -5.62 -17.64 10.74
CA ASN A 294 -6.41 -18.70 11.37
C ASN A 294 -5.77 -20.09 11.15
N ASN A 295 -4.81 -20.20 10.22
CA ASN A 295 -3.98 -21.38 10.01
C ASN A 295 -2.69 -21.38 10.83
N ALA A 296 -2.34 -20.28 11.51
CA ALA A 296 -1.33 -20.32 12.56
C ALA A 296 -1.93 -21.12 13.72
N VAL A 297 -1.66 -22.43 13.69
CA VAL A 297 -1.11 -23.03 14.89
C VAL A 297 -0.10 -22.01 15.39
N ILE A 298 -0.23 -21.57 16.64
CA ILE A 298 0.91 -21.00 17.34
C ILE A 298 1.97 -22.09 17.21
N THR A 299 2.78 -22.04 16.16
CA THR A 299 3.98 -22.83 16.08
C THR A 299 4.75 -22.24 17.22
N THR A 300 4.66 -22.90 18.38
CA THR A 300 5.68 -22.83 19.40
C THR A 300 6.97 -22.81 18.60
N ILE A 301 7.65 -21.66 18.62
CA ILE A 301 8.98 -21.54 18.05
C ILE A 301 9.70 -22.79 18.57
N PRO A 302 10.17 -23.70 17.70
CA PRO A 302 10.78 -24.94 18.15
C PRO A 302 11.76 -24.57 19.26
N GLU A 303 11.74 -25.26 20.40
CA GLU A 303 12.46 -24.83 21.60
C GLU A 303 13.95 -24.54 21.31
N ALA A 304 14.52 -25.24 20.31
CA ALA A 304 15.83 -24.96 19.74
C ALA A 304 15.98 -23.58 19.08
N GLU A 305 15.00 -23.13 18.28
CA GLU A 305 15.01 -21.80 17.65
C GLU A 305 14.69 -20.69 18.66
N LEU A 306 13.85 -20.96 19.67
CA LEU A 306 13.61 -20.01 20.77
C LEU A 306 14.90 -19.81 21.57
N LYS A 307 15.57 -20.91 21.91
CA LYS A 307 16.86 -20.89 22.59
C LYS A 307 17.93 -20.18 21.76
N ARG A 308 17.97 -20.40 20.44
CA ARG A 308 18.88 -19.69 19.54
C ARG A 308 18.63 -18.18 19.54
N LEU A 309 17.37 -17.75 19.48
CA LEU A 309 17.00 -16.34 19.53
C LEU A 309 17.29 -15.71 20.90
N GLU A 310 17.13 -16.45 22.00
CA GLU A 310 17.53 -16.02 23.35
C GLU A 310 19.05 -15.88 23.48
N GLU A 311 19.82 -16.80 22.89
CA GLU A 311 21.29 -16.72 22.81
C GLU A 311 21.73 -15.51 21.97
N GLU A 312 21.14 -15.30 20.78
CA GLU A 312 21.39 -14.12 19.95
C GLU A 312 21.06 -12.81 20.70
N LEU A 313 19.90 -12.74 21.38
CA LEU A 313 19.49 -11.58 22.17
C LEU A 313 20.46 -11.31 23.33
N ASN A 314 20.96 -12.34 24.00
CA ASN A 314 21.96 -12.19 25.05
C ASN A 314 23.32 -11.70 24.52
N ILE A 315 23.73 -12.15 23.33
CA ILE A 315 24.94 -11.63 22.65
C ILE A 315 24.78 -10.12 22.39
N TYR A 316 23.63 -9.69 21.87
CA TYR A 316 23.37 -8.26 21.65
C TYR A 316 23.32 -7.44 22.94
N LYS A 317 22.69 -7.96 24.00
CA LYS A 317 22.68 -7.29 25.32
C LYS A 317 24.07 -7.13 25.91
N ASN A 318 24.91 -8.16 25.79
CA ASN A 318 26.29 -8.11 26.25
C ASN A 318 27.11 -7.07 25.45
N ALA A 319 26.98 -7.06 24.12
CA ALA A 319 27.65 -6.07 23.29
C ALA A 319 27.21 -4.63 23.59
N ILE A 320 25.94 -4.41 23.94
CA ILE A 320 25.43 -3.10 24.37
C ILE A 320 26.01 -2.71 25.74
N ASN A 321 26.05 -3.64 26.70
CA ASN A 321 26.62 -3.39 28.01
C ASN A 321 28.12 -3.07 27.94
N GLU A 322 28.88 -3.77 27.10
CA GLU A 322 30.30 -3.47 26.84
C GLU A 322 30.48 -2.07 26.26
N LYS A 323 29.60 -1.65 25.34
CA LYS A 323 29.61 -0.26 24.82
C LYS A 323 29.28 0.77 25.90
N ILE A 324 28.31 0.50 26.77
CA ILE A 324 27.97 1.39 27.89
C ILE A 324 29.16 1.50 28.85
N GLN A 325 29.79 0.39 29.22
CA GLN A 325 30.98 0.40 30.09
C GLN A 325 32.16 1.13 29.44
N ALA A 326 32.38 0.96 28.13
CA ALA A 326 33.41 1.69 27.40
C ALA A 326 33.13 3.21 27.38
N LEU A 327 31.87 3.62 27.20
CA LEU A 327 31.47 5.02 27.27
C LEU A 327 31.62 5.59 28.69
N GLU A 328 31.21 4.86 29.71
CA GLU A 328 31.40 5.25 31.12
C GLU A 328 32.89 5.38 31.46
N TRP A 329 33.73 4.48 30.96
CA TRP A 329 35.18 4.56 31.10
C TRP A 329 35.77 5.76 30.36
N LEU A 330 35.35 6.05 29.13
CA LEU A 330 35.78 7.23 28.37
C LEU A 330 35.38 8.54 29.07
N ILE A 331 34.15 8.62 29.58
CA ILE A 331 33.66 9.75 30.37
C ILE A 331 34.49 9.92 31.66
N ASN A 332 34.86 8.82 32.31
CA ASN A 332 35.71 8.85 33.50
C ASN A 332 37.19 9.15 33.17
N LYS A 333 37.66 8.78 31.98
CA LYS A 333 39.03 9.03 31.49
C LYS A 333 39.23 10.45 31.00
N GLU A 334 38.24 11.09 30.37
CA GLU A 334 38.27 12.54 30.13
C GLU A 334 38.32 13.34 31.44
N LYS A 335 37.85 12.74 32.55
CA LYS A 335 37.94 13.29 33.91
C LYS A 335 39.32 13.12 34.56
N TYR A 336 40.16 12.22 34.04
CA TYR A 336 41.49 11.91 34.57
C TYR A 336 42.46 11.77 33.40
N GLU A 337 43.04 12.88 32.94
CA GLU A 337 44.33 12.79 32.25
C GLU A 337 45.32 12.09 33.18
N ILE A 338 45.87 10.94 32.75
CA ILE A 338 47.27 10.51 32.91
C ILE A 338 47.45 9.08 32.38
N ASP A 339 48.56 8.92 31.64
CA ASP A 339 49.35 7.72 31.28
C ASP A 339 48.65 6.39 31.03
N LEU A 340 48.71 5.92 29.78
CA LEU A 340 48.60 4.50 29.45
C LEU A 340 49.73 4.06 28.52
N ASN A 341 50.70 3.35 29.14
CA ASN A 341 51.76 2.57 28.49
C ASN A 341 51.43 1.06 28.41
N ASN A 342 50.18 0.63 28.60
CA ASN A 342 49.80 -0.79 28.45
C ASN A 342 49.26 -1.10 27.05
N ALA A 343 49.92 -2.03 26.36
CA ALA A 343 49.75 -2.32 24.94
C ALA A 343 48.51 -3.17 24.59
N ASP A 344 47.94 -3.92 25.55
CA ASP A 344 46.88 -4.89 25.25
C ASP A 344 45.45 -4.31 25.27
N GLU A 345 45.19 -3.23 26.03
CA GLU A 345 43.90 -2.49 25.96
C GLU A 345 43.84 -1.51 24.76
N LYS A 346 44.98 -1.25 24.14
CA LYS A 346 45.11 -0.31 23.01
C LYS A 346 44.43 -0.83 21.74
N SER A 347 44.43 -2.15 21.53
CA SER A 347 43.89 -2.79 20.32
C SER A 347 42.37 -2.65 20.19
N SER A 348 41.61 -2.86 21.27
CA SER A 348 40.14 -2.76 21.26
C SER A 348 39.66 -1.30 21.21
N VAL A 349 40.38 -0.40 21.90
CA VAL A 349 40.13 1.04 21.83
C VAL A 349 40.42 1.59 20.43
N ASP A 350 41.48 1.13 19.78
CA ASP A 350 41.82 1.51 18.40
C ASP A 350 40.76 1.05 17.38
N GLU A 351 40.10 -0.10 17.58
CA GLU A 351 39.01 -0.56 16.71
C GLU A 351 37.73 0.28 16.87
N ILE A 352 37.37 0.63 18.10
CA ILE A 352 36.21 1.49 18.39
C ILE A 352 36.46 2.92 17.87
N LEU A 353 37.66 3.47 18.07
CA LEU A 353 38.07 4.75 17.50
C LEU A 353 38.08 4.70 15.98
N LYS A 354 38.57 3.62 15.35
CA LYS A 354 38.49 3.45 13.90
C LYS A 354 37.05 3.41 13.41
N SER A 355 36.14 2.73 14.11
CA SER A 355 34.71 2.71 13.75
C SER A 355 34.07 4.09 13.85
N ALA A 356 34.35 4.85 14.91
CA ALA A 356 33.83 6.21 15.10
C ALA A 356 34.43 7.21 14.09
N ILE A 357 35.73 7.10 13.79
CA ILE A 357 36.40 7.87 12.74
C ILE A 357 35.84 7.53 11.36
N ASN A 358 35.57 6.25 11.09
CA ASN A 358 34.96 5.82 9.83
C ASN A 358 33.53 6.36 9.67
N GLN A 359 32.74 6.34 10.74
CA GLN A 359 31.38 6.90 10.70
C GLN A 359 31.39 8.43 10.51
N ASN A 360 32.32 9.14 11.16
CA ASN A 360 32.53 10.57 10.94
C ASN A 360 33.04 10.88 9.52
N ASN A 361 33.86 10.00 8.94
CA ASN A 361 34.28 10.09 7.55
C ASN A 361 33.12 9.86 6.58
N GLU A 362 32.22 8.92 6.86
CA GLU A 362 31.00 8.68 6.07
C GLU A 362 30.08 9.91 6.10
N ASP A 363 29.84 10.48 7.29
CA ASP A 363 29.03 11.69 7.45
C ASP A 363 29.64 12.89 6.71
N LYS A 364 30.97 13.01 6.73
CA LYS A 364 31.70 14.03 5.96
C LYS A 364 31.57 13.81 4.46
N ILE A 365 31.64 12.55 3.98
CA ILE A 365 31.43 12.22 2.55
C ILE A 365 30.01 12.58 2.13
N ILE A 366 29.00 12.25 2.93
CA ILE A 366 27.59 12.58 2.66
C ILE A 366 27.39 14.08 2.61
N LEU A 367 27.99 14.84 3.54
CA LEU A 367 27.90 16.30 3.56
C LEU A 367 28.56 16.94 2.35
N GLU A 368 29.74 16.46 1.94
CA GLU A 368 30.43 16.96 0.75
C GLU A 368 29.66 16.62 -0.54
N GLU A 369 29.03 15.45 -0.61
CA GLU A 369 28.17 15.08 -1.73
C GLU A 369 26.91 15.96 -1.79
N LEU A 370 26.29 16.24 -0.65
CA LEU A 370 25.14 17.16 -0.57
C LEU A 370 25.52 18.58 -1.03
N LYS A 371 26.70 19.09 -0.62
CA LYS A 371 27.20 20.40 -1.08
C LYS A 371 27.38 20.44 -2.60
N LYS A 372 27.93 19.38 -3.20
CA LYS A 372 28.06 19.28 -4.66
C LYS A 372 26.70 19.30 -5.35
N GLN A 373 25.72 18.57 -4.81
CA GLN A 373 24.36 18.58 -5.34
C GLN A 373 23.72 19.97 -5.24
N ILE A 374 23.89 20.67 -4.11
CA ILE A 374 23.44 22.07 -3.96
C ILE A 374 24.06 22.97 -5.04
N GLN A 375 25.37 22.84 -5.30
CA GLN A 375 26.03 23.62 -6.34
C GLN A 375 25.47 23.32 -7.75
N ILE A 376 25.22 22.04 -8.06
CA ILE A 376 24.62 21.64 -9.33
C ILE A 376 23.22 22.23 -9.48
N GLU A 377 22.39 22.18 -8.44
CA GLU A 377 21.03 22.71 -8.51
C GLU A 377 21.00 24.24 -8.59
N ILE A 378 21.95 24.94 -7.96
CA ILE A 378 22.13 26.39 -8.16
C ILE A 378 22.52 26.71 -9.61
N GLN A 379 23.43 25.92 -10.21
CA GLN A 379 23.79 26.08 -11.62
C GLN A 379 22.60 25.80 -12.56
N ASN A 380 21.79 24.79 -12.23
CA ASN A 380 20.55 24.52 -12.97
C ASN A 380 19.57 25.70 -12.85
N LEU A 381 19.44 26.28 -11.64
CA LEU A 381 18.60 27.44 -11.37
C LEU A 381 19.08 28.67 -12.16
N ASP A 382 20.40 28.86 -12.28
CA ASP A 382 20.99 29.92 -13.11
C ASP A 382 20.63 29.74 -14.59
N SER A 383 20.59 28.49 -15.10
CA SER A 383 20.25 28.22 -16.50
C SER A 383 18.81 28.58 -16.88
N ILE A 384 17.90 28.66 -15.90
CA ILE A 384 16.48 29.00 -16.10
C ILE A 384 16.12 30.38 -15.56
N ARG A 385 17.11 31.20 -15.19
CA ARG A 385 16.90 32.50 -14.54
C ARG A 385 15.96 33.42 -15.34
N ASP A 386 16.05 33.41 -16.66
CA ASP A 386 15.22 34.26 -17.54
C ASP A 386 13.72 33.88 -17.50
N ASN A 387 13.37 32.70 -16.96
CA ASN A 387 11.99 32.27 -16.75
C ASN A 387 11.45 32.66 -15.37
N LEU A 388 12.27 33.25 -14.50
CA LEU A 388 11.94 33.62 -13.13
C LEU A 388 11.97 35.14 -12.97
N THR A 389 11.11 35.67 -12.11
CA THR A 389 11.30 37.01 -11.58
C THR A 389 12.51 37.02 -10.65
N GLU A 390 13.15 38.17 -10.48
CA GLU A 390 14.30 38.30 -9.59
C GLU A 390 13.96 37.87 -8.14
N SER A 391 12.73 38.12 -7.68
CA SER A 391 12.27 37.68 -6.36
C SER A 391 12.13 36.16 -6.25
N GLU A 392 11.57 35.50 -7.25
CA GLU A 392 11.43 34.03 -7.27
C GLU A 392 12.80 33.37 -7.34
N TYR A 393 13.68 33.85 -8.23
CA TYR A 393 15.05 33.34 -8.35
C TYR A 393 15.80 33.43 -7.02
N ASN A 394 15.78 34.60 -6.36
CA ASN A 394 16.46 34.78 -5.07
C ASN A 394 15.86 33.90 -3.97
N SER A 395 14.54 33.73 -3.94
CA SER A 395 13.86 32.82 -2.99
C SER A 395 14.29 31.37 -3.18
N PHE A 396 14.31 30.86 -4.41
CA PHE A 396 14.76 29.48 -4.68
C PHE A 396 16.24 29.29 -4.40
N LYS A 397 17.08 30.27 -4.74
CA LYS A 397 18.50 30.24 -4.45
C LYS A 397 18.75 30.14 -2.95
N GLU A 398 18.10 30.98 -2.15
CA GLU A 398 18.19 30.92 -0.68
C GLU A 398 17.71 29.56 -0.15
N LYS A 399 16.58 29.04 -0.64
CA LYS A 399 16.08 27.70 -0.28
C LYS A 399 17.10 26.60 -0.54
N PHE A 400 17.76 26.60 -1.72
CA PHE A 400 18.81 25.62 -2.06
C PHE A 400 20.05 25.75 -1.16
N GLU A 401 20.48 26.97 -0.84
CA GLU A 401 21.62 27.24 0.04
C GLU A 401 21.35 26.77 1.50
N LEU A 402 20.09 26.76 1.93
CA LEU A 402 19.68 26.34 3.27
C LEU A 402 19.41 24.83 3.41
N VAL A 403 19.54 24.03 2.35
CA VAL A 403 19.29 22.58 2.40
C VAL A 403 20.25 21.88 3.36
N LYS A 404 19.68 21.20 4.37
CA LYS A 404 20.44 20.39 5.33
C LYS A 404 20.28 18.89 5.11
N LYS A 405 19.25 18.48 4.37
CA LYS A 405 18.92 17.06 4.13
C LYS A 405 18.53 16.83 2.66
N PRO A 406 18.83 15.65 2.08
CA PRO A 406 18.45 15.33 0.70
C PRO A 406 16.95 15.42 0.41
N ASN A 407 16.09 15.20 1.40
CA ASN A 407 14.64 15.29 1.19
C ASN A 407 14.16 16.74 0.96
N ASP A 408 14.81 17.72 1.58
CA ASP A 408 14.47 19.14 1.43
C ASP A 408 14.76 19.59 -0.01
N MET A 409 15.89 19.12 -0.57
CA MET A 409 16.25 19.33 -1.98
C MET A 409 15.13 18.86 -2.93
N ARG A 410 14.59 17.66 -2.68
CA ARG A 410 13.52 17.09 -3.52
C ARG A 410 12.25 17.95 -3.48
N ILE A 411 11.89 18.48 -2.32
CA ILE A 411 10.71 19.34 -2.16
C ILE A 411 10.91 20.63 -2.96
N ILE A 412 12.05 21.30 -2.79
CA ILE A 412 12.36 22.56 -3.49
C ILE A 412 12.36 22.36 -5.01
N LYS A 413 12.87 21.23 -5.51
CA LYS A 413 12.84 20.89 -6.94
C LYS A 413 11.43 20.71 -7.49
N ASN A 414 10.52 20.13 -6.70
CA ASN A 414 9.14 19.97 -7.13
C ASN A 414 8.43 21.33 -7.16
N GLU A 415 8.59 22.16 -6.13
CA GLU A 415 8.06 23.53 -6.11
C GLU A 415 8.52 24.35 -7.32
N LEU A 416 9.82 24.27 -7.66
CA LEU A 416 10.38 24.95 -8.84
C LEU A 416 9.80 24.43 -10.15
N ARG A 417 9.64 23.11 -10.28
CA ARG A 417 9.04 22.50 -11.47
C ARG A 417 7.59 22.94 -11.65
N ASP A 418 6.81 22.94 -10.58
CA ASP A 418 5.39 23.30 -10.61
C ASP A 418 5.23 24.78 -10.98
N LEU A 419 6.08 25.67 -10.45
CA LEU A 419 6.11 27.09 -10.84
C LEU A 419 6.44 27.27 -12.33
N LEU A 420 7.46 26.58 -12.84
CA LEU A 420 7.84 26.67 -14.25
C LEU A 420 6.72 26.20 -15.17
N LYS A 421 6.12 25.05 -14.84
CA LYS A 421 4.96 24.52 -15.57
C LYS A 421 3.83 25.55 -15.59
N ARG A 422 3.50 26.14 -14.44
CA ARG A 422 2.45 27.17 -14.35
C ARG A 422 2.74 28.36 -15.26
N LYS A 423 3.99 28.81 -15.35
CA LYS A 423 4.37 29.90 -16.26
C LYS A 423 4.25 29.52 -17.74
N GLU A 424 4.56 28.28 -18.10
CA GLU A 424 4.33 27.77 -19.45
C GLU A 424 2.84 27.74 -19.79
N ASP A 425 2.01 27.26 -18.85
CA ASP A 425 0.55 27.24 -19.01
C ASP A 425 0.00 28.67 -19.18
N LEU A 426 0.44 29.62 -18.36
CA LEU A 426 0.06 31.03 -18.50
C LEU A 426 0.41 31.60 -19.88
N LYS A 427 1.61 31.33 -20.39
CA LYS A 427 2.02 31.76 -21.74
C LYS A 427 1.15 31.14 -22.84
N LYS A 428 0.65 29.92 -22.62
CA LYS A 428 -0.21 29.19 -23.56
C LYS A 428 -1.66 29.68 -23.54
N TYR A 429 -2.21 29.97 -22.36
CA TYR A 429 -3.64 30.15 -22.17
C TYR A 429 -4.09 31.62 -22.13
N ILE A 430 -3.25 32.56 -21.67
CA ILE A 430 -3.59 33.99 -21.71
C ILE A 430 -3.97 34.46 -23.13
N PRO A 431 -3.19 34.14 -24.19
CA PRO A 431 -3.55 34.56 -25.56
C PRO A 431 -4.89 34.00 -26.04
N GLN A 432 -5.32 32.83 -25.53
CA GLN A 432 -6.59 32.22 -25.89
C GLN A 432 -7.75 33.04 -25.31
N ILE A 433 -7.67 33.44 -24.04
CA ILE A 433 -8.67 34.32 -23.40
C ILE A 433 -8.68 35.70 -24.06
N GLU A 434 -7.51 36.25 -24.38
CA GLU A 434 -7.42 37.55 -25.06
C GLU A 434 -8.08 37.53 -26.45
N ALA A 435 -8.04 36.39 -27.14
CA ALA A 435 -8.65 36.20 -28.45
C ALA A 435 -10.18 36.05 -28.44
N LEU A 436 -10.82 35.90 -27.27
CA LEU A 436 -12.28 35.75 -27.17
C LEU A 436 -13.00 37.09 -27.46
N GLU A 437 -13.57 37.25 -28.66
CA GLU A 437 -14.08 38.55 -29.14
C GLU A 437 -15.32 39.08 -28.41
N ASN A 438 -16.15 38.20 -27.85
CA ASN A 438 -17.42 38.60 -27.22
C ASN A 438 -17.28 38.89 -25.72
N LEU A 439 -16.14 38.57 -25.09
CA LEU A 439 -15.89 38.93 -23.69
C LEU A 439 -15.50 40.40 -23.54
N SER A 440 -16.11 41.07 -22.57
CA SER A 440 -15.68 42.40 -22.16
C SER A 440 -14.25 42.36 -21.61
N ARG A 441 -13.57 43.51 -21.62
CA ARG A 441 -12.21 43.62 -21.08
C ARG A 441 -12.16 43.21 -19.60
N GLU A 442 -13.14 43.62 -18.82
CA GLU A 442 -13.24 43.28 -17.39
C GLU A 442 -13.40 41.77 -17.17
N ARG A 443 -14.12 41.07 -18.05
CA ARG A 443 -14.25 39.60 -17.98
C ARG A 443 -12.96 38.90 -18.40
N LYS A 444 -12.27 39.39 -19.43
CA LYS A 444 -10.93 38.88 -19.79
C LYS A 444 -9.95 39.05 -18.63
N ASP A 445 -9.91 40.22 -18.02
CA ASP A 445 -9.06 40.50 -16.86
C ASP A 445 -9.40 39.60 -15.67
N TYR A 446 -10.70 39.30 -15.45
CA TYR A 446 -11.14 38.34 -14.44
C TYR A 446 -10.60 36.93 -14.70
N TYR A 447 -10.73 36.40 -15.91
CA TYR A 447 -10.24 35.05 -16.23
C TYR A 447 -8.71 34.98 -16.25
N ILE A 448 -8.02 36.04 -16.67
CA ILE A 448 -6.56 36.14 -16.55
C ILE A 448 -6.14 36.17 -15.07
N ALA A 449 -6.87 36.86 -14.19
CA ALA A 449 -6.61 36.83 -12.76
C ALA A 449 -6.85 35.41 -12.18
N LYS A 450 -7.91 34.73 -12.62
CA LYS A 450 -8.21 33.34 -12.24
C LYS A 450 -7.13 32.36 -12.70
N LEU A 451 -6.56 32.56 -13.90
CA LEU A 451 -5.38 31.83 -14.38
C LEU A 451 -4.13 32.06 -13.51
N ASN A 452 -4.04 33.14 -12.73
CA ASN A 452 -2.91 33.35 -11.82
C ASN A 452 -3.12 32.72 -10.44
N ASP A 453 -4.30 32.16 -10.15
CA ASP A 453 -4.59 31.46 -8.90
C ASP A 453 -4.03 30.03 -8.94
N PRO A 454 -3.12 29.65 -8.02
CA PRO A 454 -2.52 28.31 -8.02
C PRO A 454 -3.52 27.16 -7.80
N ASP A 455 -4.70 27.45 -7.24
CA ASP A 455 -5.73 26.43 -6.98
C ASP A 455 -6.64 26.17 -8.20
N GLU A 456 -6.53 26.98 -9.25
CA GLU A 456 -7.35 26.89 -10.47
C GLU A 456 -6.61 26.18 -11.61
N TRP A 457 -7.30 25.27 -12.30
CA TRP A 457 -6.74 24.55 -13.45
C TRP A 457 -6.82 25.41 -14.72
N PRO A 458 -5.70 25.63 -15.45
CA PRO A 458 -5.70 26.54 -16.59
C PRO A 458 -6.68 26.16 -17.70
N GLU A 459 -6.85 24.86 -17.95
CA GLU A 459 -7.79 24.33 -18.93
C GLU A 459 -9.24 24.70 -18.60
N ASP A 460 -9.66 24.47 -17.36
CA ASP A 460 -11.03 24.73 -16.88
C ASP A 460 -11.37 26.23 -16.96
N VAL A 461 -10.40 27.09 -16.63
CA VAL A 461 -10.57 28.55 -16.70
C VAL A 461 -10.77 29.02 -18.15
N VAL A 462 -10.08 28.41 -19.10
CA VAL A 462 -10.23 28.72 -20.54
C VAL A 462 -11.52 28.16 -21.09
N GLU A 463 -11.93 26.95 -20.69
CA GLU A 463 -13.21 26.36 -21.05
C GLU A 463 -14.36 27.25 -20.57
N GLU A 464 -14.36 27.65 -19.29
CA GLU A 464 -15.38 28.55 -18.71
C GLU A 464 -15.44 29.90 -19.44
N ALA A 465 -14.27 30.49 -19.76
CA ALA A 465 -14.21 31.74 -20.53
C ALA A 465 -14.77 31.57 -21.95
N THR A 466 -14.51 30.42 -22.59
CA THR A 466 -14.98 30.10 -23.94
C THR A 466 -16.50 29.91 -23.94
N GLU A 467 -17.04 29.16 -22.98
CA GLU A 467 -18.49 28.98 -22.81
C GLU A 467 -19.21 30.31 -22.60
N GLU A 468 -18.67 31.22 -21.78
CA GLU A 468 -19.25 32.54 -21.60
C GLU A 468 -19.19 33.39 -22.87
N ASN A 469 -18.07 33.32 -23.61
CA ASN A 469 -17.90 34.01 -24.89
C ASN A 469 -18.95 33.54 -25.93
N GLU A 470 -19.31 32.26 -25.94
CA GLU A 470 -20.33 31.70 -26.83
C GLU A 470 -21.75 32.10 -26.40
N ASN A 471 -22.04 32.06 -25.10
CA ASN A 471 -23.38 32.39 -24.56
C ASN A 471 -23.69 33.90 -24.57
N GLY A 472 -22.67 34.75 -24.54
CA GLY A 472 -22.78 36.21 -24.65
C GLY A 472 -23.29 36.72 -26.01
N GLN A 473 -23.42 35.85 -27.02
CA GLN A 473 -24.07 36.16 -28.31
C GLN A 473 -25.59 35.98 -28.30
N SER A 474 -26.22 35.69 -27.16
CA SER A 474 -27.68 35.70 -27.07
C SER A 474 -28.22 37.11 -27.39
N ASN A 475 -28.87 37.17 -28.55
CA ASN A 475 -29.26 38.37 -29.27
C ASN A 475 -30.13 39.30 -28.41
N PRO A 476 -29.80 40.60 -28.24
CA PRO A 476 -30.64 41.55 -27.49
C PRO A 476 -31.99 41.88 -28.15
N GLU A 477 -32.30 41.28 -29.31
CA GLU A 477 -33.52 41.55 -30.07
C GLU A 477 -34.72 40.64 -29.72
N GLU A 478 -34.64 39.82 -28.66
CA GLU A 478 -35.77 39.01 -28.17
C GLU A 478 -36.24 39.34 -26.73
N GLU A 479 -36.11 40.60 -26.28
CA GLU A 479 -36.85 41.14 -25.12
C GLU A 479 -37.84 42.27 -25.46
#